data_AF-A0A366KDW8-F1
#
_entry.id   AF-A0A366KDW8-F1
#
_cell.length_a   1.000
_cell.length_b   1.000
_cell.length_c   1.000
_cell.angle_alpha   90.00
_cell.angle_beta   90.00
_cell.angle_gamma   90.00
#
_symmetry.space_group_name_H-M   'P 1'
#
loop_
_entity.id
_entity.type
_entity.pdbx_description
1 polymer ?
#
loop_
_entity_poly.entity_id
_entity_poly.type
_entity_poly.pdbx_seq_one_letter_code
_entity_poly.pdbx_strand_id
1 'polypeptide(L)'
;MLEHDRPLDWRKTAPPLEFDDQPDFLAFVQTVLDAHMAEMTRHGGYAIEKGDEGPRVQSVVAAIFLASFGQAPADRFIDIFEQAAAFAYYLVRDHPFGDGNKRTAIRMALAMVALRGVALDIADPPNPWENELYQWVEGLISGTVSKEALAADLRTRARLQG
;
A
#
# COMPACT_ATOMS: atom_id res chain seq x y z
N MET A 1 17.58 3.25 -36.53
CA MET A 1 17.18 1.97 -35.92
C MET A 1 16.64 2.34 -34.54
N LEU A 2 15.33 2.30 -34.37
CA LEU A 2 14.66 2.81 -33.17
C LEU A 2 14.92 1.83 -32.01
N GLU A 3 15.58 2.28 -30.95
CA GLU A 3 15.61 1.58 -29.67
C GLU A 3 14.20 1.65 -29.06
N HIS A 4 13.32 0.73 -29.47
CA HIS A 4 12.03 0.56 -28.83
C HIS A 4 12.23 -0.08 -27.46
N ASP A 5 12.18 0.77 -26.44
CA ASP A 5 11.51 0.57 -25.15
C ASP A 5 11.60 -0.85 -24.59
N ARG A 6 12.76 -1.20 -23.99
CA ARG A 6 12.82 -2.37 -23.12
C ARG A 6 11.89 -2.08 -21.92
N PRO A 7 10.93 -2.96 -21.59
CA PRO A 7 10.08 -2.75 -20.43
C PRO A 7 10.96 -2.56 -19.18
N LEU A 8 10.66 -1.53 -18.40
CA LEU A 8 11.36 -1.19 -17.16
C LEU A 8 11.39 -2.40 -16.23
N ASP A 9 12.58 -2.74 -15.74
CA ASP A 9 12.79 -3.78 -14.74
C ASP A 9 12.43 -3.22 -13.36
N TRP A 10 11.13 -3.25 -13.02
CA TRP A 10 10.62 -2.68 -11.77
C TRP A 10 11.24 -3.27 -10.52
N ARG A 11 11.74 -4.51 -10.56
CA ARG A 11 12.48 -5.11 -9.43
C ARG A 11 13.75 -4.33 -9.11
N LYS A 12 14.44 -3.79 -10.12
CA LYS A 12 15.64 -2.95 -9.94
C LYS A 12 15.29 -1.49 -9.74
N THR A 13 14.30 -0.99 -10.47
CA THR A 13 13.92 0.42 -10.46
C THR A 13 13.21 0.82 -9.17
N ALA A 14 12.32 -0.05 -8.68
CA ALA A 14 11.50 0.20 -7.50
C ALA A 14 11.43 -1.09 -6.65
N PRO A 15 12.54 -1.50 -6.01
CA PRO A 15 12.57 -2.71 -5.20
C PRO A 15 11.64 -2.59 -3.98
N PRO A 16 11.25 -3.71 -3.36
CA PRO A 16 10.51 -3.69 -2.09
C PRO A 16 11.24 -2.85 -1.03
N LEU A 17 10.47 -2.27 -0.11
CA LEU A 17 10.96 -1.60 1.09
C LEU A 17 11.42 -2.63 2.11
N GLU A 18 12.53 -2.32 2.78
CA GLU A 18 13.12 -3.07 3.87
C GLU A 18 13.37 -2.11 5.03
N PHE A 19 13.34 -2.62 6.25
CA PHE A 19 13.70 -1.85 7.44
C PHE A 19 15.02 -2.36 7.97
N ASP A 20 15.94 -1.43 8.22
CA ASP A 20 17.30 -1.75 8.66
C ASP A 20 17.33 -2.15 10.14
N ASP A 21 16.38 -1.63 10.94
CA ASP A 21 16.28 -1.91 12.36
C ASP A 21 14.84 -1.82 12.92
N GLN A 22 14.72 -2.06 14.22
CA GLN A 22 13.46 -1.99 14.95
C GLN A 22 12.88 -0.56 15.03
N PRO A 23 13.67 0.50 15.27
CA PRO A 23 13.20 1.88 15.15
C PRO A 23 12.49 2.20 13.83
N ASP A 24 13.07 1.83 12.68
CA ASP A 24 12.45 2.09 11.37
C ASP A 24 11.11 1.36 11.21
N PHE A 25 11.06 0.10 11.66
CA PHE A 25 9.84 -0.68 11.69
C PHE A 25 8.74 0.00 12.52
N LEU A 26 9.06 0.45 13.74
CA LEU A 26 8.11 1.12 14.62
C LEU A 26 7.70 2.51 14.08
N ALA A 27 8.61 3.23 13.44
CA ALA A 27 8.30 4.49 12.78
C ALA A 27 7.30 4.31 11.64
N PHE A 28 7.41 3.23 10.87
CA PHE A 28 6.42 2.92 9.84
C PHE A 28 5.06 2.54 10.42
N VAL A 29 5.03 1.77 11.51
CA VAL A 29 3.79 1.49 12.26
C VAL A 29 3.11 2.80 12.69
N GLN A 30 3.88 3.73 13.26
CA GLN A 30 3.35 5.03 13.65
C GLN A 30 2.86 5.84 12.44
N THR A 31 3.58 5.79 11.32
CA THR A 31 3.16 6.44 10.07
C THR A 31 1.80 5.95 9.59
N VAL A 32 1.49 4.65 9.73
CA VAL A 32 0.17 4.10 9.37
C VAL A 32 -0.92 4.63 10.30
N LEU A 33 -0.65 4.73 11.61
CA LEU A 33 -1.58 5.31 12.58
C LEU A 33 -1.84 6.80 12.31
N ASP A 34 -0.79 7.56 12.03
CA ASP A 34 -0.88 8.99 11.73
C ASP A 34 -1.61 9.23 10.40
N ALA A 35 -1.35 8.40 9.38
CA ALA A 35 -2.07 8.45 8.13
C ALA A 35 -3.57 8.14 8.33
N HIS A 36 -3.91 7.17 9.17
CA HIS A 36 -5.31 6.91 9.54
C HIS A 36 -5.96 8.11 10.23
N MET A 37 -5.29 8.70 11.23
CA MET A 37 -5.79 9.88 11.91
C MET A 37 -6.00 11.07 10.96
N ALA A 38 -5.09 11.26 10.00
CA ALA A 38 -5.21 12.28 8.97
C ALA A 38 -6.42 12.03 8.05
N GLU A 39 -6.66 10.78 7.66
CA GLU A 39 -7.84 10.39 6.86
C GLU A 39 -9.15 10.65 7.61
N MET A 40 -9.21 10.29 8.90
CA MET A 40 -10.38 10.53 9.74
C MET A 40 -10.62 12.03 9.96
N THR A 41 -9.56 12.82 10.13
CA THR A 41 -9.65 14.27 10.29
C THR A 41 -10.15 14.96 9.02
N ARG A 42 -9.65 14.55 7.86
CA ARG A 42 -9.95 15.18 6.57
C ARG A 42 -11.33 14.82 6.04
N HIS A 43 -11.71 13.55 6.14
CA HIS A 43 -12.90 13.02 5.48
C HIS A 43 -14.01 12.60 6.45
N GLY A 44 -13.76 12.66 7.75
CA GLY A 44 -14.68 12.17 8.77
C GLY A 44 -14.83 10.64 8.75
N GLY A 45 -15.71 10.16 9.61
CA GLY A 45 -16.04 8.75 9.75
C GLY A 45 -16.53 8.44 11.16
N TYR A 46 -16.78 7.17 11.43
CA TYR A 46 -17.17 6.74 12.77
C TYR A 46 -15.94 6.73 13.69
N ALA A 47 -15.97 7.57 14.72
CA ALA A 47 -15.01 7.55 15.81
C ALA A 47 -15.30 6.34 16.71
N ILE A 48 -14.92 5.15 16.24
CA ILE A 48 -15.00 3.90 17.00
C ILE A 48 -13.57 3.50 17.36
N GLU A 49 -13.24 3.67 18.63
CA GLU A 49 -11.99 3.16 19.21
C GLU A 49 -12.18 1.67 19.52
N LYS A 50 -11.25 0.85 19.03
CA LYS A 50 -11.17 -0.58 19.33
C LYS A 50 -10.25 -0.87 20.53
N GLY A 51 -9.28 0.02 20.79
CA GLY A 51 -8.32 -0.09 21.89
C GLY A 51 -7.14 -1.03 21.61
N ASP A 52 -7.12 -1.67 20.44
CA ASP A 52 -6.07 -2.59 19.97
C ASP A 52 -5.50 -2.21 18.59
N GLU A 53 -5.80 -1.01 18.08
CA GLU A 53 -5.41 -0.58 16.74
C GLU A 53 -3.89 -0.62 16.54
N GLY A 54 -3.11 -0.13 17.51
CA GLY A 54 -1.65 -0.12 17.45
C GLY A 54 -1.05 -1.53 17.25
N PRO A 55 -1.31 -2.47 18.16
CA PRO A 55 -0.88 -3.87 18.00
C PRO A 55 -1.34 -4.53 16.69
N ARG A 56 -2.55 -4.23 16.21
CA ARG A 56 -3.07 -4.82 14.96
C ARG A 56 -2.39 -4.23 13.72
N VAL A 57 -2.17 -2.92 13.69
CA VAL A 57 -1.37 -2.27 12.65
C VAL A 57 0.06 -2.82 12.66
N GLN A 58 0.66 -2.97 13.83
CA GLN A 58 1.98 -3.59 13.96
C GLN A 58 2.02 -5.02 13.39
N SER A 59 0.95 -5.81 13.58
CA SER A 59 0.85 -7.14 13.00
C SER A 59 0.79 -7.11 11.46
N VAL A 60 0.03 -6.18 10.88
CA VAL A 60 -0.03 -5.99 9.42
C VAL A 60 1.34 -5.58 8.86
N VAL A 61 2.01 -4.62 9.50
CA VAL A 61 3.36 -4.19 9.09
C VAL A 61 4.35 -5.35 9.23
N ALA A 62 4.31 -6.11 10.33
CA ALA A 62 5.17 -7.28 10.51
C ALA A 62 5.00 -8.32 9.39
N ALA A 63 3.76 -8.59 8.98
CA ALA A 63 3.48 -9.55 7.91
C ALA A 63 4.10 -9.15 6.56
N ILE A 64 4.28 -7.84 6.31
CA ILE A 64 4.81 -7.31 5.05
C ILE A 64 6.32 -7.09 5.10
N PHE A 65 6.84 -6.55 6.19
CA PHE A 65 8.20 -6.02 6.22
C PHE A 65 9.19 -6.85 7.05
N LEU A 66 8.73 -7.84 7.81
CA LEU A 66 9.63 -8.77 8.49
C LEU A 66 9.84 -10.05 7.67
N ALA A 67 10.96 -10.71 7.94
CA ALA A 67 11.25 -11.99 7.33
C ALA A 67 10.18 -13.04 7.68
N SER A 68 9.76 -13.82 6.70
CA SER A 68 8.80 -14.92 6.89
C SER A 68 9.41 -16.20 6.32
N PHE A 69 9.43 -17.27 7.11
CA PHE A 69 10.08 -18.53 6.74
C PHE A 69 11.53 -18.36 6.24
N GLY A 70 12.27 -17.42 6.81
CA GLY A 70 13.66 -17.11 6.44
C GLY A 70 13.83 -16.30 5.15
N GLN A 71 12.74 -15.86 4.52
CA GLN A 71 12.77 -15.02 3.32
C GLN A 71 12.58 -13.55 3.71
N ALA A 72 13.52 -12.69 3.29
CA ALA A 72 13.43 -11.25 3.46
C ALA A 72 12.31 -10.66 2.57
N PRO A 73 11.80 -9.44 2.84
CA PRO A 73 10.81 -8.79 1.98
C PRO A 73 11.23 -8.73 0.51
N ALA A 74 12.51 -8.47 0.21
CA ALA A 74 13.05 -8.45 -1.15
C ALA A 74 12.96 -9.80 -1.91
N ASP A 75 12.87 -10.91 -1.19
CA ASP A 75 12.71 -12.25 -1.76
C ASP A 75 11.23 -12.66 -1.89
N ARG A 76 10.37 -12.03 -1.09
CA ARG A 76 8.93 -12.33 -1.02
C ARG A 76 8.10 -11.54 -2.02
N PHE A 77 8.57 -10.36 -2.43
CA PHE A 77 7.89 -9.47 -3.38
C PHE A 77 8.76 -9.21 -4.60
N ILE A 78 8.16 -9.17 -5.77
CA ILE A 78 8.88 -8.91 -7.02
C ILE A 78 9.41 -7.47 -7.04
N ASP A 79 8.59 -6.51 -6.61
CA ASP A 79 8.85 -5.07 -6.61
C ASP A 79 7.94 -4.35 -5.59
N ILE A 80 8.04 -3.02 -5.53
CA ILE A 80 7.25 -2.19 -4.62
C ILE A 80 5.73 -2.32 -4.81
N PHE A 81 5.26 -2.60 -6.04
CA PHE A 81 3.83 -2.64 -6.33
C PHE A 81 3.18 -3.88 -5.71
N GLU A 82 3.88 -5.02 -5.75
CA GLU A 82 3.40 -6.24 -5.08
C GLU A 82 3.39 -6.08 -3.57
N GLN A 83 4.43 -5.46 -3.00
CA GLN A 83 4.50 -5.19 -1.56
C GLN A 83 3.39 -4.21 -1.12
N ALA A 84 3.16 -3.14 -1.88
CA ALA A 84 2.12 -2.14 -1.61
C ALA A 84 0.71 -2.74 -1.72
N ALA A 85 0.45 -3.55 -2.75
CA ALA A 85 -0.83 -4.23 -2.91
C ALA A 85 -1.07 -5.25 -1.78
N ALA A 86 -0.05 -6.00 -1.37
CA ALA A 86 -0.13 -6.90 -0.24
C ALA A 86 -0.41 -6.14 1.07
N PHE A 87 0.26 -5.01 1.30
CA PHE A 87 0.01 -4.15 2.46
C PHE A 87 -1.44 -3.67 2.50
N ALA A 88 -1.94 -3.10 1.39
CA ALA A 88 -3.32 -2.63 1.30
C ALA A 88 -4.32 -3.76 1.57
N TYR A 89 -4.10 -4.93 0.96
CA TYR A 89 -4.94 -6.11 1.16
C TYR A 89 -5.00 -6.52 2.64
N TYR A 90 -3.85 -6.66 3.32
CA TYR A 90 -3.85 -7.09 4.72
C TYR A 90 -4.39 -6.04 5.67
N LEU A 91 -4.14 -4.75 5.43
CA LEU A 91 -4.70 -3.68 6.26
C LEU A 91 -6.24 -3.67 6.18
N VAL A 92 -6.78 -3.78 4.97
CA VAL A 92 -8.22 -3.82 4.75
C VAL A 92 -8.84 -5.09 5.35
N ARG A 93 -8.20 -6.25 5.15
CA ARG A 93 -8.70 -7.54 5.63
C ARG A 93 -8.65 -7.66 7.15
N ASP A 94 -7.53 -7.26 7.76
CA ASP A 94 -7.43 -7.28 9.22
C ASP A 94 -8.33 -6.20 9.83
N HIS A 95 -8.59 -5.10 9.11
CA HIS A 95 -9.51 -4.07 9.56
C HIS A 95 -9.15 -3.55 10.97
N PRO A 96 -7.89 -3.12 11.19
CA PRO A 96 -7.40 -2.72 12.51
C PRO A 96 -8.21 -1.56 13.10
N PHE A 97 -8.74 -0.66 12.29
CA PHE A 97 -9.48 0.52 12.74
C PHE A 97 -10.99 0.29 12.77
N GLY A 98 -11.73 1.10 13.53
CA GLY A 98 -13.19 1.14 13.53
C GLY A 98 -13.81 1.59 12.19
N ASP A 99 -13.19 2.58 11.56
CA ASP A 99 -13.50 3.10 10.22
C ASP A 99 -12.20 3.59 9.57
N GLY A 100 -12.20 3.91 8.27
CA GLY A 100 -11.06 4.51 7.58
C GLY A 100 -10.09 3.51 6.96
N ASN A 101 -10.20 2.21 7.25
CA ASN A 101 -9.28 1.17 6.79
C ASN A 101 -8.99 1.23 5.28
N LYS A 102 -10.04 1.39 4.46
CA LYS A 102 -9.92 1.49 2.99
C LYS A 102 -9.07 2.68 2.54
N ARG A 103 -9.38 3.85 3.11
CA ARG A 103 -8.71 5.12 2.80
C ARG A 103 -7.25 5.07 3.23
N THR A 104 -6.99 4.60 4.44
CA THR A 104 -5.62 4.42 4.95
C THR A 104 -4.83 3.43 4.10
N ALA A 105 -5.42 2.31 3.70
CA ALA A 105 -4.76 1.29 2.88
C ALA A 105 -4.31 1.85 1.52
N ILE A 106 -5.19 2.57 0.81
CA ILE A 106 -4.86 3.24 -0.46
C ILE A 106 -3.74 4.24 -0.22
N ARG A 107 -3.93 5.14 0.77
CA ARG A 107 -3.01 6.24 1.01
C ARG A 107 -1.60 5.75 1.29
N MET A 108 -1.48 4.66 2.05
CA MET A 108 -0.20 4.02 2.36
C MET A 108 0.38 3.27 1.17
N ALA A 109 -0.42 2.52 0.40
CA ALA A 109 0.07 1.85 -0.80
C ALA A 109 0.64 2.84 -1.84
N LEU A 110 -0.06 3.95 -2.06
CA LEU A 110 0.42 5.03 -2.93
C LEU A 110 1.70 5.67 -2.37
N ALA A 111 1.78 5.89 -1.06
CA ALA A 111 2.97 6.44 -0.42
C ALA A 111 4.19 5.50 -0.56
N MET A 112 4.00 4.19 -0.41
CA MET A 112 5.06 3.20 -0.59
C MET A 112 5.65 3.24 -2.00
N VAL A 113 4.79 3.34 -3.02
CA VAL A 113 5.22 3.49 -4.43
C VAL A 113 5.97 4.82 -4.62
N ALA A 114 5.44 5.92 -4.06
CA ALA A 114 6.07 7.24 -4.15
C ALA A 114 7.45 7.30 -3.48
N LEU A 115 7.68 6.57 -2.39
CA LEU A 115 9.00 6.45 -1.73
C LEU A 115 10.08 5.85 -2.64
N ARG A 116 9.70 5.20 -3.75
CA ARG A 116 10.62 4.71 -4.79
C ARG A 116 10.78 5.68 -5.96
N GLY A 117 10.34 6.93 -5.81
CA GLY A 117 10.40 7.93 -6.89
C GLY A 117 9.48 7.59 -8.06
N VAL A 118 8.42 6.80 -7.80
CA VAL A 118 7.45 6.41 -8.82
C VAL A 118 6.18 7.23 -8.63
N ALA A 119 5.79 7.96 -9.68
CA ALA A 119 4.47 8.57 -9.80
C ALA A 119 3.49 7.56 -10.40
N LEU A 120 2.21 7.66 -10.03
CA LEU A 120 1.13 6.87 -10.62
C LEU A 120 0.20 7.80 -11.38
N ASP A 121 -0.05 7.49 -12.65
CA ASP A 121 -1.05 8.17 -13.48
C ASP A 121 -2.45 7.64 -13.15
N ILE A 122 -2.99 8.11 -12.03
CA ILE A 122 -4.31 7.75 -11.53
C ILE A 122 -5.11 9.03 -11.34
N ALA A 123 -6.30 9.07 -11.93
CA ALA A 123 -7.23 10.16 -11.72
C ALA A 123 -7.83 10.09 -10.30
N ASP A 124 -7.97 11.24 -9.65
CA ASP A 124 -8.66 11.38 -8.36
C ASP A 124 -9.92 12.25 -8.56
N PRO A 125 -10.94 11.75 -9.27
CA PRO A 125 -12.17 12.50 -9.46
C PRO A 125 -12.91 12.66 -8.13
N PRO A 126 -13.63 13.79 -7.93
CA PRO A 126 -14.37 14.04 -6.69
C PRO A 126 -15.53 13.06 -6.47
N ASN A 127 -15.98 12.38 -7.53
CA ASN A 127 -16.98 11.32 -7.46
C ASN A 127 -16.30 9.98 -7.08
N PRO A 128 -16.58 9.40 -5.89
CA PRO A 128 -15.98 8.13 -5.48
C PRO A 128 -16.32 6.95 -6.38
N TRP A 129 -17.49 6.97 -7.04
CA TRP A 129 -17.91 5.90 -7.96
C TRP A 129 -17.12 5.93 -9.27
N GLU A 130 -16.52 7.06 -9.62
CA GLU A 130 -15.62 7.21 -10.77
C GLU A 130 -14.14 7.08 -10.38
N ASN A 131 -13.85 6.95 -9.08
CA ASN A 131 -12.50 6.92 -8.55
C ASN A 131 -11.92 5.50 -8.59
N GLU A 132 -10.95 5.27 -9.47
CA GLU A 132 -10.31 3.97 -9.67
C GLU A 132 -9.68 3.42 -8.37
N LEU A 133 -9.12 4.29 -7.52
CA LEU A 133 -8.55 3.87 -6.23
C LEU A 133 -9.60 3.27 -5.31
N TYR A 134 -10.78 3.88 -5.28
CA TYR A 134 -11.90 3.40 -4.46
C TYR A 134 -12.42 2.06 -4.98
N GLN A 135 -12.59 1.94 -6.30
CA GLN A 135 -13.04 0.70 -6.95
C GLN A 135 -12.06 -0.45 -6.69
N TRP A 136 -10.75 -0.21 -6.70
CA TRP A 136 -9.77 -1.23 -6.37
C TRP A 136 -9.91 -1.76 -4.95
N VAL A 137 -10.10 -0.89 -3.96
CA VAL A 137 -10.28 -1.36 -2.57
C VAL A 137 -11.60 -2.05 -2.36
N GLU A 138 -12.69 -1.57 -2.96
CA GLU A 138 -13.95 -2.32 -2.95
C GLU A 138 -13.76 -3.71 -3.59
N GLY A 139 -12.98 -3.79 -4.66
CA GLY A 139 -12.59 -5.05 -5.29
C GLY A 139 -11.79 -5.98 -4.37
N LEU A 140 -10.82 -5.44 -3.61
CA LEU A 140 -10.05 -6.21 -2.64
C LEU A 140 -10.94 -6.78 -1.52
N ILE A 141 -11.94 -6.02 -1.08
CA ILE A 141 -12.87 -6.41 0.00
C ILE A 141 -13.84 -7.48 -0.47
N SER A 142 -14.43 -7.26 -1.63
CA SER A 142 -15.37 -8.20 -2.24
C SER A 142 -14.67 -9.44 -2.80
N GLY A 143 -13.33 -9.43 -2.87
CA GLY A 143 -12.52 -10.49 -3.43
C GLY A 143 -12.57 -10.56 -4.96
N THR A 144 -13.16 -9.57 -5.63
CA THR A 144 -13.21 -9.49 -7.10
C THR A 144 -11.90 -9.00 -7.70
N VAL A 145 -11.05 -8.33 -6.90
CA VAL A 145 -9.70 -7.92 -7.26
C VAL A 145 -8.72 -8.65 -6.33
N SER A 146 -7.73 -9.33 -6.91
CA SER A 146 -6.65 -9.94 -6.14
C SER A 146 -5.53 -8.92 -5.90
N LYS A 147 -4.66 -9.17 -4.91
CA LYS A 147 -3.47 -8.34 -4.67
C LYS A 147 -2.53 -8.32 -5.88
N GLU A 148 -2.45 -9.42 -6.64
CA GLU A 148 -1.66 -9.51 -7.87
C GLU A 148 -2.25 -8.63 -8.99
N ALA A 149 -3.58 -8.62 -9.14
CA ALA A 149 -4.27 -7.75 -10.09
C ALA A 149 -4.06 -6.28 -9.74
N LEU A 150 -4.20 -5.90 -8.47
CA LEU A 150 -3.89 -4.53 -8.03
C LEU A 150 -2.43 -4.17 -8.30
N ALA A 151 -1.48 -5.05 -8.01
CA ALA A 151 -0.07 -4.79 -8.29
C ALA A 151 0.19 -4.59 -9.79
N ALA A 152 -0.47 -5.35 -10.66
CA ALA A 152 -0.39 -5.18 -12.11
C ALA A 152 -0.99 -3.84 -12.58
N ASP A 153 -2.12 -3.43 -12.00
CA ASP A 153 -2.77 -2.15 -12.32
C ASP A 153 -1.90 -0.95 -11.90
N LEU A 154 -1.28 -1.01 -10.72
CA LEU A 154 -0.33 0.00 -10.25
C LEU A 154 0.89 0.09 -11.18
N ARG A 155 1.47 -1.06 -11.58
CA ARG A 155 2.60 -1.10 -12.53
C ARG A 155 2.26 -0.45 -13.86
N THR A 156 1.05 -0.68 -14.38
CA THR A 156 0.61 -0.15 -15.68
C THR A 156 0.51 1.37 -15.68
N ARG A 157 0.26 1.97 -14.52
CA ARG A 157 0.13 3.43 -14.34
C ARG A 157 1.41 4.09 -13.84
N ALA A 158 2.46 3.32 -13.59
CA ALA A 158 3.71 3.81 -13.03
C ALA A 158 4.53 4.63 -14.04
N ARG A 159 5.05 5.76 -13.57
CA ARG A 159 6.03 6.59 -14.26
C ARG A 159 7.15 6.97 -13.30
N LEU A 160 8.40 6.90 -13.77
CA LEU A 160 9.52 7.43 -13.00
C LEU A 160 9.40 8.95 -12.86
N GLN A 161 9.59 9.45 -11.65
CA GLN A 161 9.80 10.87 -11.43
C GLN A 161 11.21 11.21 -11.93
N GLY A 162 11.29 12.12 -12.90
CA GLY A 162 12.55 12.56 -13.50
C GLY A 162 13.39 13.45 -12.59
#